data_AF-I0H4I0-F1
#
_entry.id   AF-I0H4I0-F1
#
_cell.length_a   1.000
_cell.length_b   1.000
_cell.length_c   1.000
_cell.angle_alpha   90.00
_cell.angle_beta   90.00
_cell.angle_gamma   90.00
#
_symmetry.space_group_name_H-M   'P 1'
#
loop_
_entity.id
_entity.type
_entity.pdbx_description
1 polymer ?
#
loop_
_entity_poly.entity_id
_entity_poly.type
_entity_poly.pdbx_seq_one_letter_code
_entity_poly.pdbx_strand_id
1 'polypeptide(L)'
;MSLTGWPLIVLTALMTLLALAATVFWWGRAGRLRVVVRPLTLLLTEALLVATAGVWFNRTQQFYPTWSALLDDTETVDTAAETTGGGLDAWLSLHAPAGTARARTFIWHPAEHGLPRTLTVGLPDGYLTHPELRYPVVVIIGDRDATVARGLAGVVSVSVPTAGVTAAGVAVALPRALETDLRVTRQRWAMVAPAAQAPVLFSAITRAPGRFPVLAFVGSAAIPTPHAGIEVHRAGSRADAVDWAVGQTPLPVEVSDVAG
;
A
#
# COMPACT_ATOMS: atom_id res chain seq x y z
N MET A 1 13.95 -6.11 11.83
CA MET A 1 14.21 -4.68 12.14
C MET A 1 13.78 -3.84 10.95
N SER A 2 12.91 -2.84 11.12
CA SER A 2 12.40 -2.04 9.98
C SER A 2 13.51 -1.15 9.42
N LEU A 3 13.71 -1.17 8.10
CA LEU A 3 14.79 -0.45 7.41
C LEU A 3 14.64 1.08 7.50
N THR A 4 13.41 1.55 7.73
CA THR A 4 13.03 2.97 7.71
C THR A 4 12.65 3.52 9.07
N GLY A 5 12.99 2.80 10.15
CA GLY A 5 12.72 3.27 11.50
C GLY A 5 13.38 4.62 11.75
N TRP A 6 12.70 5.51 12.48
CA TRP A 6 13.28 6.76 12.98
C TRP A 6 14.71 6.61 13.55
N PRO A 7 15.05 5.54 14.30
CA PRO A 7 16.41 5.37 14.81
C PRO A 7 17.48 5.34 13.71
N LEU A 8 17.20 4.75 12.54
CA LEU A 8 18.17 4.65 11.46
C LEU A 8 18.38 6.01 10.79
N ILE A 9 17.32 6.78 10.55
CA ILE A 9 17.40 8.14 10.00
C ILE A 9 18.19 9.06 10.93
N VAL A 10 17.92 8.97 12.24
CA VAL A 10 18.64 9.74 13.25
C VAL A 10 20.11 9.33 13.27
N LEU A 11 20.40 8.03 13.22
CA LEU A 11 21.77 7.52 13.20
C LEU A 11 22.53 7.97 11.95
N THR A 12 21.95 7.86 10.75
CA THR A 12 22.60 8.29 9.51
C THR A 12 22.80 9.80 9.50
N ALA A 13 21.81 10.59 9.94
CA ALA A 13 21.96 12.04 10.07
C ALA A 13 23.08 12.44 11.03
N LEU A 14 23.17 11.77 12.20
CA LEU A 14 24.27 11.99 13.16
C LEU A 14 25.63 11.61 12.57
N MET A 15 25.72 10.48 11.86
CA MET A 15 26.95 10.05 11.18
C MET A 15 27.38 11.05 10.11
N THR A 16 26.44 11.61 9.34
CA THR A 16 26.71 12.68 8.36
C THR A 16 27.28 13.93 9.04
N LEU A 17 26.67 14.37 10.16
CA LEU A 17 27.16 15.52 10.92
C LEU A 17 28.55 15.28 11.51
N LEU A 18 28.80 14.08 12.04
CA LEU A 18 30.11 13.68 12.56
C LEU A 18 31.17 13.63 11.45
N ALA A 19 30.83 13.08 10.27
CA ALA A 19 31.73 13.07 9.12
C ALA A 19 32.09 14.49 8.67
N LEU A 20 31.10 15.40 8.65
CA LEU A 20 31.30 16.80 8.27
C LEU A 20 32.17 17.54 9.30
N ALA A 21 31.91 17.34 10.59
CA ALA A 21 32.73 17.89 11.68
C ALA A 21 34.17 17.35 11.65
N ALA A 22 34.34 16.03 11.45
CA ALA A 22 35.65 15.41 11.31
C ALA A 22 36.41 15.97 10.09
N THR A 23 35.72 16.21 8.98
CA THR A 23 36.31 16.82 7.78
C THR A 23 36.88 18.20 8.07
N VAL A 24 36.12 19.05 8.78
CA VAL A 24 36.56 20.41 9.19
C VAL A 24 37.70 20.33 10.19
N PHE A 25 37.60 19.46 11.20
CA PHE A 25 38.61 19.32 12.25
C PHE A 25 39.95 18.81 11.71
N TRP A 26 39.92 17.76 10.87
CA TRP A 26 41.14 17.21 10.27
C TRP A 26 41.72 18.08 9.17
N TRP A 27 40.94 19.03 8.64
CA TRP A 27 41.37 19.94 7.60
C TRP A 27 42.71 20.60 7.96
N GLY A 28 42.89 21.06 9.20
CA GLY A 28 44.12 21.71 9.66
C GLY A 28 45.23 20.77 10.11
N ARG A 29 44.92 19.50 10.43
CA ARG A 29 45.83 18.57 11.12
C ARG A 29 46.50 17.52 10.22
N ALA A 30 45.97 17.26 9.03
CA ALA A 30 46.34 16.08 8.23
C ALA A 30 47.67 16.16 7.44
N GLY A 31 48.45 17.24 7.56
CA GLY A 31 49.79 17.34 6.95
C GLY A 31 49.84 16.94 5.47
N ARG A 32 50.74 16.02 5.10
CA ARG A 32 50.88 15.48 3.71
C ARG A 32 49.73 14.56 3.29
N LEU A 33 49.04 13.90 4.24
CA LEU A 33 47.90 13.03 3.94
C LEU A 33 46.65 13.81 3.48
N ARG A 34 46.66 15.15 3.63
CA ARG A 34 45.56 16.04 3.27
C ARG A 34 45.08 15.87 1.83
N VAL A 35 45.97 15.50 0.90
CA VAL A 35 45.63 15.30 -0.52
C VAL A 35 44.69 14.11 -0.71
N VAL A 36 44.84 13.04 0.09
CA VAL A 36 44.02 11.82 0.01
C VAL A 36 42.80 11.92 0.93
N VAL A 37 42.99 12.46 2.13
CA VAL A 37 41.92 12.54 3.15
C VAL A 37 40.76 13.40 2.65
N ARG A 38 41.03 14.52 1.96
CA ARG A 38 39.99 15.44 1.46
C ARG A 38 38.96 14.80 0.53
N PRO A 39 39.35 14.22 -0.62
CA PRO A 39 38.38 13.62 -1.54
C PRO A 39 37.66 12.45 -0.87
N LEU A 40 38.35 11.68 -0.03
CA LEU A 40 37.75 10.53 0.65
C LEU A 40 36.67 10.96 1.67
N THR A 41 36.92 12.00 2.46
CA THR A 41 35.91 12.57 3.37
C THR A 41 34.75 13.24 2.65
N LEU A 42 35.02 13.90 1.51
CA LEU A 42 33.97 14.50 0.67
C LEU A 42 33.05 13.42 0.11
N LEU A 43 33.62 12.37 -0.50
CA LEU A 43 32.88 11.22 -1.05
C LEU A 43 32.08 10.50 0.04
N LEU A 44 32.64 10.32 1.23
CA LEU A 44 31.92 9.71 2.35
C LEU A 44 30.73 10.57 2.79
N THR A 45 30.90 11.89 2.88
CA THR A 45 29.83 12.81 3.26
C THR A 45 28.72 12.81 2.20
N GLU A 46 29.09 12.83 0.93
CA GLU A 46 28.16 12.75 -0.20
C GLU A 46 27.39 11.42 -0.19
N ALA A 47 28.08 10.29 -0.02
CA ALA A 47 27.47 8.97 0.09
C ALA A 47 26.48 8.88 1.26
N LEU A 48 26.84 9.43 2.43
CA LEU A 48 25.96 9.48 3.60
C LEU A 48 24.73 10.38 3.38
N LEU A 49 24.90 11.49 2.66
CA LEU A 49 23.81 12.40 2.32
C LEU A 49 22.83 11.74 1.34
N VAL A 50 23.34 11.09 0.29
CA VAL A 50 22.53 10.31 -0.67
C VAL A 50 21.83 9.15 0.03
N ALA A 51 22.53 8.41 0.90
CA ALA A 51 21.91 7.33 1.69
C ALA A 51 20.81 7.87 2.62
N THR A 52 21.02 9.02 3.27
CA THR A 52 20.00 9.64 4.14
C THR A 52 18.76 10.06 3.34
N ALA A 53 18.96 10.70 2.19
CA ALA A 53 17.87 11.08 1.28
C ALA A 53 17.13 9.84 0.74
N GLY A 54 17.87 8.80 0.35
CA GLY A 54 17.33 7.53 -0.10
C GLY A 54 16.49 6.83 0.96
N VAL A 55 16.96 6.75 2.21
CA VAL A 55 16.18 6.19 3.33
C VAL A 55 14.94 7.03 3.60
N TRP A 56 15.03 8.35 3.52
CA TRP A 56 13.88 9.24 3.71
C TRP A 56 12.82 9.06 2.61
N PHE A 57 13.24 9.01 1.34
CA PHE A 57 12.32 8.77 0.21
C PHE A 57 11.75 7.35 0.24
N ASN A 58 12.57 6.35 0.57
CA ASN A 58 12.10 4.98 0.79
C ASN A 58 11.06 4.92 1.92
N ARG A 59 11.18 5.76 2.94
CA ARG A 59 10.18 5.84 4.01
C ARG A 59 8.86 6.46 3.55
N THR A 60 8.91 7.51 2.73
CA THR A 60 7.69 8.17 2.24
C THR A 60 6.94 7.30 1.24
N GLN A 61 7.67 6.51 0.44
CA GLN A 61 7.09 5.66 -0.60
C GLN A 61 6.94 4.19 -0.20
N GLN A 62 7.59 3.76 0.87
CA GLN A 62 7.63 2.38 1.38
C GLN A 62 8.12 1.33 0.37
N PHE A 63 9.04 1.66 -0.55
CA PHE A 63 9.54 0.71 -1.56
C PHE A 63 10.16 -0.56 -0.93
N TYR A 64 10.95 -0.39 0.13
CA TYR A 64 11.66 -1.48 0.83
C TYR A 64 11.34 -1.44 2.32
N PRO A 65 10.30 -2.17 2.78
CA PRO A 65 9.89 -2.18 4.18
C PRO A 65 10.93 -2.83 5.13
N THR A 66 11.70 -3.80 4.63
CA THR A 66 12.61 -4.63 5.44
C THR A 66 13.99 -4.80 4.79
N TRP A 67 15.01 -5.13 5.60
CA TRP A 67 16.37 -5.47 5.13
C TRP A 67 16.40 -6.75 4.32
N SER A 68 15.51 -7.69 4.62
CA SER A 68 15.32 -8.86 3.77
C SER A 68 14.85 -8.45 2.38
N ALA A 69 13.90 -7.51 2.24
CA ALA A 69 13.46 -7.06 0.91
C ALA A 69 14.55 -6.37 0.07
N LEU A 70 15.61 -5.83 0.72
CA LEU A 70 16.74 -5.19 0.04
C LEU A 70 17.89 -6.18 -0.23
N LEU A 71 18.05 -7.22 0.58
CA LEU A 71 19.19 -8.15 0.56
C LEU A 71 18.85 -9.55 0.05
N ASP A 72 17.57 -9.95 0.03
CA ASP A 72 17.10 -11.12 -0.71
C ASP A 72 17.05 -10.78 -2.19
N ASP A 73 18.25 -10.77 -2.79
CA ASP A 73 18.44 -10.71 -4.23
C ASP A 73 18.48 -12.12 -4.85
N THR A 74 17.95 -13.13 -4.14
CA THR A 74 17.87 -14.53 -4.61
C THR A 74 16.79 -15.35 -3.89
N GLU A 75 15.69 -14.76 -3.44
CA GLU A 75 14.45 -15.48 -3.73
C GLU A 75 14.40 -15.45 -5.25
N THR A 76 14.64 -16.60 -5.89
CA THR A 76 14.13 -16.84 -7.23
C THR A 76 12.75 -16.22 -7.21
N VAL A 77 12.59 -15.04 -7.80
CA VAL A 77 11.29 -14.50 -8.15
C VAL A 77 10.76 -15.65 -8.95
N ASP A 78 9.93 -16.43 -8.27
CA ASP A 78 9.31 -17.57 -8.86
C ASP A 78 8.60 -16.86 -10.00
N THR A 79 9.11 -17.07 -11.20
CA THR A 79 8.43 -16.71 -12.43
C THR A 79 7.26 -17.68 -12.58
N ALA A 80 6.64 -18.11 -11.45
CA ALA A 80 5.22 -18.14 -11.23
C ALA A 80 4.65 -16.95 -12.00
N ALA A 81 4.33 -17.27 -13.25
CA ALA A 81 3.88 -16.37 -14.29
C ALA A 81 3.07 -15.28 -13.62
N GLU A 82 3.51 -14.02 -13.77
CA GLU A 82 2.78 -12.87 -13.26
C GLU A 82 1.32 -13.14 -13.49
N THR A 83 0.60 -13.46 -12.41
CA THR A 83 -0.79 -13.87 -12.54
C THR A 83 -1.45 -12.62 -13.10
N THR A 84 -1.78 -12.69 -14.38
CA THR A 84 -2.27 -11.55 -15.14
C THR A 84 -3.68 -11.38 -14.60
N GLY A 85 -3.80 -10.55 -13.56
CA GLY A 85 -5.09 -10.28 -12.94
C GLY A 85 -6.09 -9.84 -14.00
N GLY A 86 -7.38 -10.00 -13.70
CA GLY A 86 -8.44 -9.78 -14.70
C GLY A 86 -9.05 -11.08 -15.23
N GLY A 87 -9.04 -12.16 -14.44
CA GLY A 87 -9.82 -13.37 -14.76
C GLY A 87 -11.30 -13.09 -15.04
N LEU A 88 -11.85 -11.98 -14.53
CA LEU A 88 -13.21 -11.53 -14.81
C LEU A 88 -13.35 -10.61 -16.03
N ASP A 89 -12.30 -10.17 -16.70
CA ASP A 89 -12.39 -9.13 -17.73
C ASP A 89 -13.26 -9.56 -18.92
N ALA A 90 -13.15 -10.82 -19.36
CA ALA A 90 -14.00 -11.37 -20.41
C ALA A 90 -15.48 -11.43 -19.99
N TRP A 91 -15.75 -11.86 -18.75
CA TRP A 91 -17.11 -11.90 -18.21
C TRP A 91 -17.68 -10.48 -18.06
N LEU A 92 -16.90 -9.54 -17.54
CA LEU A 92 -17.26 -8.13 -17.38
C LEU A 92 -17.54 -7.47 -18.72
N SER A 93 -16.79 -7.82 -19.77
CA SER A 93 -17.00 -7.31 -21.13
C SER A 93 -18.30 -7.83 -21.75
N LEU A 94 -18.70 -9.07 -21.46
CA LEU A 94 -19.95 -9.67 -21.92
C LEU A 94 -21.19 -9.16 -21.15
N HIS A 95 -21.05 -8.89 -19.85
CA HIS A 95 -22.16 -8.45 -18.98
C HIS A 95 -22.24 -6.93 -18.83
N ALA A 96 -21.31 -6.22 -19.48
CA ALA A 96 -21.36 -4.78 -19.68
C ALA A 96 -22.62 -4.38 -20.46
N PRO A 97 -23.49 -3.50 -19.93
CA PRO A 97 -24.46 -2.81 -20.77
C PRO A 97 -23.68 -2.04 -21.84
N ALA A 98 -24.00 -2.27 -23.12
CA ALA A 98 -23.36 -1.57 -24.21
C ALA A 98 -23.55 -0.05 -24.04
N GLY A 99 -22.44 0.71 -24.05
CA GLY A 99 -22.48 2.17 -24.15
C GLY A 99 -22.50 2.98 -22.85
N THR A 100 -22.37 2.39 -21.67
CA THR A 100 -22.21 3.18 -20.43
C THR A 100 -20.75 3.18 -19.94
N ALA A 101 -20.12 4.35 -20.03
CA ALA A 101 -18.80 4.67 -19.48
C ALA A 101 -18.81 4.90 -17.96
N ARG A 102 -19.94 4.64 -17.29
CA ARG A 102 -20.11 4.86 -15.85
C ARG A 102 -19.62 3.67 -15.03
N ALA A 103 -19.17 3.99 -13.83
CA ALA A 103 -18.74 3.06 -12.82
C ALA A 103 -19.75 1.93 -12.62
N ARG A 104 -19.21 0.72 -12.58
CA ARG A 104 -20.00 -0.50 -12.66
C ARG A 104 -19.97 -1.21 -11.35
N THR A 105 -21.15 -1.56 -10.86
CA THR A 105 -21.26 -2.50 -9.74
C THR A 105 -21.74 -3.85 -10.20
N PHE A 106 -21.17 -4.88 -9.61
CA PHE A 106 -21.63 -6.24 -9.81
C PHE A 106 -21.47 -7.04 -8.52
N ILE A 107 -22.23 -8.14 -8.46
CA ILE A 107 -22.13 -9.09 -7.37
C ILE A 107 -21.06 -10.12 -7.72
N TRP A 108 -20.03 -10.20 -6.89
CA TRP A 108 -18.91 -11.12 -7.05
C TRP A 108 -18.98 -12.25 -6.03
N HIS A 109 -18.66 -13.46 -6.49
CA HIS A 109 -18.65 -14.67 -5.68
C HIS A 109 -17.23 -15.24 -5.72
N PRO A 110 -16.36 -14.89 -4.76
CA PRO A 110 -14.99 -15.38 -4.76
C PRO A 110 -14.98 -16.90 -4.58
N ALA A 111 -14.09 -17.58 -5.31
CA ALA A 111 -13.87 -19.02 -5.16
C ALA A 111 -13.10 -19.36 -3.87
N GLU A 112 -12.39 -18.38 -3.29
CA GLU A 112 -11.55 -18.56 -2.10
C GLU A 112 -12.36 -18.89 -0.84
N HIS A 113 -11.87 -19.89 -0.09
CA HIS A 113 -12.44 -20.25 1.20
C HIS A 113 -12.16 -19.17 2.26
N GLY A 114 -13.12 -18.95 3.17
CA GLY A 114 -12.97 -17.98 4.27
C GLY A 114 -13.43 -16.56 3.94
N LEU A 115 -14.00 -16.34 2.75
CA LEU A 115 -14.69 -15.09 2.39
C LEU A 115 -16.21 -15.24 2.45
N PRO A 116 -16.94 -14.13 2.68
CA PRO A 116 -18.38 -14.11 2.44
C PRO A 116 -18.67 -14.51 1.00
N ARG A 117 -19.73 -15.31 0.80
CA ARG A 117 -20.10 -15.83 -0.53
C ARG A 117 -20.46 -14.74 -1.53
N THR A 118 -20.88 -13.58 -1.04
CA THR A 118 -21.44 -12.51 -1.88
C THR A 118 -20.81 -11.19 -1.48
N LEU A 119 -19.98 -10.66 -2.38
CA LEU A 119 -19.35 -9.36 -2.26
C LEU A 119 -19.91 -8.44 -3.34
N THR A 120 -19.96 -7.13 -3.07
CA THR A 120 -20.32 -6.14 -4.11
C THR A 120 -19.06 -5.43 -4.53
N VAL A 121 -18.73 -5.48 -5.81
CA VAL A 121 -17.53 -4.83 -6.36
C VAL A 121 -17.97 -3.65 -7.22
N GLY A 122 -17.35 -2.49 -7.02
CA GLY A 122 -17.49 -1.31 -7.86
C GLY A 122 -16.20 -1.04 -8.61
N LEU A 123 -16.27 -0.97 -9.94
CA LEU A 123 -15.14 -0.69 -10.83
C LEU A 123 -15.10 0.81 -11.19
N PRO A 124 -13.90 1.40 -11.28
CA PRO A 124 -13.75 2.78 -11.71
C PRO A 124 -14.10 2.95 -13.20
N ASP A 125 -14.39 4.19 -13.58
CA ASP A 125 -14.56 4.55 -15.00
C ASP A 125 -13.29 4.19 -15.79
N GLY A 126 -13.49 3.70 -17.02
CA GLY A 126 -12.39 3.30 -17.89
C GLY A 126 -11.68 2.00 -17.49
N TYR A 127 -12.13 1.27 -16.46
CA TYR A 127 -11.51 0.01 -16.05
C TYR A 127 -11.26 -0.90 -17.26
N LEU A 128 -12.28 -1.24 -18.04
CA LEU A 128 -12.12 -2.15 -19.21
C LEU A 128 -11.39 -1.53 -20.40
N THR A 129 -11.30 -0.20 -20.50
CA THR A 129 -10.62 0.48 -21.62
C THR A 129 -9.11 0.61 -21.41
N HIS A 130 -8.64 0.43 -20.18
CA HIS A 130 -7.23 0.52 -19.78
C HIS A 130 -6.72 -0.81 -19.20
N PRO A 131 -6.54 -1.84 -20.03
CA PRO A 131 -6.05 -3.14 -19.57
C PRO A 131 -4.63 -3.12 -18.99
N GLU A 132 -3.85 -2.10 -19.32
CA GLU A 132 -2.51 -1.84 -18.83
C GLU A 132 -2.47 -1.29 -17.40
N LEU A 133 -3.60 -0.85 -16.85
CA LEU A 133 -3.66 -0.25 -15.51
C LEU A 133 -4.01 -1.27 -14.43
N ARG A 134 -3.32 -1.17 -13.30
CA ARG A 134 -3.67 -1.82 -12.03
C ARG A 134 -4.24 -0.79 -11.06
N TYR A 135 -5.38 -1.11 -10.47
CA TYR A 135 -6.15 -0.18 -9.66
C TYR A 135 -5.94 -0.44 -8.16
N PRO A 136 -5.80 0.61 -7.33
CA PRO A 136 -5.88 0.46 -5.88
C PRO A 136 -7.26 -0.06 -5.45
N VAL A 137 -7.33 -0.61 -4.24
CA VAL A 137 -8.58 -1.14 -3.66
C VAL A 137 -8.97 -0.37 -2.41
N VAL A 138 -10.24 -0.01 -2.31
CA VAL A 138 -10.89 0.42 -1.06
C VAL A 138 -11.85 -0.69 -0.61
N VAL A 139 -11.52 -1.35 0.50
CA VAL A 139 -12.36 -2.38 1.11
C VAL A 139 -13.30 -1.72 2.12
N ILE A 140 -14.61 -1.84 1.89
CA ILE A 140 -15.65 -1.24 2.72
C ILE A 140 -16.35 -2.37 3.49
N ILE A 141 -16.06 -2.49 4.78
CA ILE A 141 -16.70 -3.45 5.66
C ILE A 141 -18.00 -2.87 6.19
N GLY A 142 -19.10 -3.57 5.97
CA GLY A 142 -20.44 -3.10 6.35
C GLY A 142 -21.52 -3.70 5.46
N ASP A 143 -22.77 -3.46 5.82
CA ASP A 143 -23.90 -3.82 4.95
C ASP A 143 -23.84 -3.07 3.61
N ARG A 144 -24.45 -3.70 2.58
CA ARG A 144 -24.42 -3.26 1.17
C ARG A 144 -24.53 -1.75 1.06
N ASP A 145 -23.48 -1.16 0.50
CA ASP A 145 -23.32 0.28 0.49
C ASP A 145 -23.71 0.90 -0.85
N ALA A 146 -24.57 1.90 -0.81
CA ALA A 146 -24.88 2.73 -1.98
C ALA A 146 -23.65 3.50 -2.49
N THR A 147 -22.61 3.66 -1.67
CA THR A 147 -21.36 4.33 -2.04
C THR A 147 -20.58 3.52 -3.08
N VAL A 148 -20.59 2.18 -2.99
CA VAL A 148 -19.98 1.29 -3.99
C VAL A 148 -20.69 1.44 -5.33
N ALA A 149 -22.01 1.66 -5.30
CA ALA A 149 -22.84 1.86 -6.49
C ALA A 149 -22.56 3.16 -7.26
N ARG A 150 -21.95 4.18 -6.62
CA ARG A 150 -21.61 5.44 -7.29
C ARG A 150 -20.34 5.35 -8.13
N GLY A 151 -19.50 4.35 -7.87
CA GLY A 151 -18.13 4.34 -8.38
C GLY A 151 -17.22 5.29 -7.62
N LEU A 152 -15.97 4.88 -7.47
CA LEU A 152 -14.92 5.72 -6.93
C LEU A 152 -13.92 5.98 -8.06
N ALA A 153 -13.57 7.24 -8.28
CA ALA A 153 -12.68 7.62 -9.37
C ALA A 153 -11.31 6.95 -9.16
N GLY A 154 -10.86 6.16 -10.14
CA GLY A 154 -9.55 5.52 -10.13
C GLY A 154 -9.35 4.40 -9.09
N VAL A 155 -10.40 3.90 -8.44
CA VAL A 155 -10.28 2.88 -7.39
C VAL A 155 -11.31 1.77 -7.56
N VAL A 156 -10.89 0.53 -7.33
CA VAL A 156 -11.81 -0.61 -7.19
C VAL A 156 -12.35 -0.62 -5.76
N SER A 157 -13.66 -0.52 -5.60
CA SER A 157 -14.32 -0.60 -4.29
C SER A 157 -14.89 -1.99 -4.06
N VAL A 158 -14.73 -2.53 -2.84
CA VAL A 158 -15.24 -3.86 -2.49
C VAL A 158 -16.01 -3.79 -1.18
N SER A 159 -17.32 -4.02 -1.25
CA SER A 159 -18.19 -4.12 -0.08
C SER A 159 -18.16 -5.53 0.48
N VAL A 160 -17.74 -5.64 1.74
CA VAL A 160 -17.65 -6.89 2.49
C VAL A 160 -18.66 -6.83 3.64
N PRO A 161 -19.68 -7.71 3.68
CA PRO A 161 -20.61 -7.77 4.80
C PRO A 161 -19.88 -7.96 6.13
N THR A 162 -20.33 -7.28 7.19
CA THR A 162 -19.72 -7.42 8.53
C THR A 162 -19.79 -8.86 9.04
N ALA A 163 -20.85 -9.58 8.68
CA ALA A 163 -21.02 -10.99 9.05
C ALA A 163 -19.96 -11.86 8.37
N GLY A 164 -19.15 -12.55 9.18
CA GLY A 164 -18.13 -13.46 8.68
C GLY A 164 -16.80 -12.79 8.29
N VAL A 165 -16.60 -11.51 8.61
CA VAL A 165 -15.28 -10.88 8.48
C VAL A 165 -14.32 -11.55 9.46
N THR A 166 -13.22 -12.07 8.93
CA THR A 166 -12.13 -12.61 9.73
C THR A 166 -10.81 -11.95 9.32
N ALA A 167 -9.85 -11.91 10.25
CA ALA A 167 -8.53 -11.36 9.97
C ALA A 167 -7.82 -12.10 8.83
N ALA A 168 -7.96 -13.43 8.75
CA ALA A 168 -7.41 -14.24 7.65
C ALA A 168 -8.11 -13.93 6.31
N GLY A 169 -9.44 -13.82 6.33
CA GLY A 169 -10.23 -13.48 5.16
C GLY A 169 -9.79 -12.14 4.56
N VAL A 170 -9.67 -11.10 5.38
CA VAL A 170 -9.27 -9.77 4.92
C VAL A 170 -7.79 -9.69 4.53
N ALA A 171 -6.89 -10.32 5.29
CA ALA A 171 -5.44 -10.19 5.05
C ALA A 171 -4.93 -11.06 3.89
N VAL A 172 -5.54 -12.21 3.65
CA VAL A 172 -5.00 -13.24 2.74
C VAL A 172 -5.98 -13.62 1.65
N ALA A 173 -7.17 -14.11 2.02
CA ALA A 173 -8.10 -14.69 1.05
C ALA A 173 -8.68 -13.63 0.10
N LEU A 174 -9.12 -12.48 0.64
CA LEU A 174 -9.72 -11.40 -0.14
C LEU A 174 -8.72 -10.82 -1.14
N PRO A 175 -7.49 -10.48 -0.73
CA PRO A 175 -6.52 -9.99 -1.70
C PRO A 175 -6.16 -10.99 -2.78
N ARG A 176 -5.93 -12.27 -2.43
CA ARG A 176 -5.62 -13.30 -3.43
C ARG A 176 -6.74 -13.45 -4.46
N ALA A 177 -7.98 -13.50 -4.00
CA ALA A 177 -9.15 -13.58 -4.87
C ALA A 177 -9.23 -12.36 -5.81
N LEU A 178 -9.07 -11.14 -5.27
CA LEU A 178 -9.12 -9.92 -6.06
C LEU A 178 -7.95 -9.81 -7.05
N GLU A 179 -6.73 -10.18 -6.66
CA GLU A 179 -5.54 -10.16 -7.53
C GLU A 179 -5.65 -11.16 -8.69
N THR A 180 -6.39 -12.25 -8.50
CA THR A 180 -6.66 -13.24 -9.55
C THR A 180 -7.75 -12.75 -10.50
N ASP A 181 -8.87 -12.28 -9.92
CA ASP A 181 -10.08 -12.00 -10.68
C ASP A 181 -10.07 -10.59 -11.30
N LEU A 182 -9.35 -9.64 -10.71
CA LEU A 182 -9.33 -8.23 -11.09
C LEU A 182 -7.90 -7.68 -11.23
N ARG A 183 -7.77 -6.59 -11.98
CA ARG A 183 -6.50 -5.85 -12.16
C ARG A 183 -6.27 -4.89 -11.01
N VAL A 184 -5.97 -5.44 -9.84
CA VAL A 184 -5.69 -4.64 -8.64
C VAL A 184 -4.20 -4.55 -8.33
N THR A 185 -3.79 -3.50 -7.64
CA THR A 185 -2.44 -3.40 -7.06
C THR A 185 -2.29 -4.43 -5.93
N ARG A 186 -1.07 -4.88 -5.63
CA ARG A 186 -0.81 -5.83 -4.53
C ARG A 186 -0.71 -5.16 -3.15
N GLN A 187 -0.60 -3.84 -3.11
CA GLN A 187 -0.30 -3.06 -1.91
C GLN A 187 -1.04 -1.72 -1.92
N ARG A 188 -0.97 -1.01 -0.79
CA ARG A 188 -1.53 0.33 -0.58
C ARG A 188 -3.05 0.41 -0.74
N TRP A 189 -3.74 -0.59 -0.22
CA TRP A 189 -5.19 -0.62 -0.14
C TRP A 189 -5.65 0.20 1.07
N ALA A 190 -6.86 0.72 0.99
CA ALA A 190 -7.50 1.36 2.13
C ALA A 190 -8.65 0.48 2.65
N MET A 191 -8.92 0.58 3.95
CA MET A 191 -10.08 -0.07 4.56
C MET A 191 -10.97 0.94 5.26
N VAL A 192 -12.28 0.81 5.05
CA VAL A 192 -13.32 1.57 5.73
C VAL A 192 -14.19 0.59 6.51
N ALA A 193 -14.36 0.79 7.82
CA ALA A 193 -15.14 -0.13 8.64
C ALA A 193 -15.82 0.56 9.83
N PRO A 194 -16.86 -0.05 10.42
CA PRO A 194 -17.33 0.33 11.75
C PRO A 194 -16.19 0.21 12.77
N ALA A 195 -16.11 1.16 13.72
CA ALA A 195 -15.11 1.15 14.78
C ALA A 195 -15.13 -0.15 15.61
N ALA A 196 -16.28 -0.84 15.68
CA ALA A 196 -16.41 -2.15 16.32
C ALA A 196 -15.56 -3.27 15.68
N GLN A 197 -15.16 -3.12 14.40
CA GLN A 197 -14.33 -4.09 13.68
C GLN A 197 -12.82 -3.82 13.83
N ALA A 198 -12.42 -2.78 14.57
CA ALA A 198 -11.01 -2.41 14.72
C ALA A 198 -10.11 -3.58 15.19
N PRO A 199 -10.46 -4.40 16.20
CA PRO A 199 -9.61 -5.51 16.63
C PRO A 199 -9.32 -6.54 15.52
N VAL A 200 -10.34 -6.87 14.72
CA VAL A 200 -10.20 -7.82 13.60
C VAL A 200 -9.32 -7.22 12.50
N LEU A 201 -9.49 -5.93 12.21
CA LEU A 201 -8.68 -5.25 11.19
C LEU A 201 -7.23 -5.07 11.59
N PHE A 202 -6.93 -4.70 12.84
CA PHE A 202 -5.55 -4.66 13.31
C PHE A 202 -4.89 -6.04 13.27
N SER A 203 -5.66 -7.10 13.56
CA SER A 203 -5.19 -8.48 13.38
C SER A 203 -4.98 -8.86 11.91
N ALA A 204 -5.70 -8.26 10.97
CA ALA A 204 -5.48 -8.47 9.54
C ALA A 204 -4.20 -7.75 9.07
N ILE A 205 -3.98 -6.52 9.52
CA ILE A 205 -2.82 -5.70 9.10
C ILE A 205 -1.51 -6.28 9.62
N THR A 206 -1.51 -6.78 10.85
CA THR A 206 -0.34 -7.49 11.40
C THR A 206 0.04 -8.73 10.59
N ARG A 207 -0.92 -9.36 9.89
CA ARG A 207 -0.67 -10.51 9.00
C ARG A 207 -0.23 -10.10 7.59
N ALA A 208 -0.56 -8.89 7.16
CA ALA A 208 -0.23 -8.37 5.84
C ALA A 208 0.34 -6.94 5.95
N PRO A 209 1.53 -6.77 6.56
CA PRO A 209 2.14 -5.47 6.75
C PRO A 209 2.38 -4.77 5.41
N GLY A 210 2.11 -3.46 5.34
CA GLY A 210 2.25 -2.65 4.11
C GLY A 210 1.10 -2.75 3.10
N ARG A 211 0.24 -3.77 3.21
CA ARG A 211 -0.91 -3.90 2.31
C ARG A 211 -1.99 -2.87 2.57
N PHE A 212 -2.26 -2.56 3.84
CA PHE A 212 -3.32 -1.64 4.25
C PHE A 212 -2.77 -0.45 5.07
N PRO A 213 -2.09 0.52 4.43
CA PRO A 213 -1.55 1.69 5.13
C PRO A 213 -2.64 2.68 5.58
N VAL A 214 -3.87 2.58 5.07
CA VAL A 214 -4.95 3.56 5.30
C VAL A 214 -6.16 2.87 5.91
N LEU A 215 -6.59 3.32 7.09
CA LEU A 215 -7.79 2.85 7.78
C LEU A 215 -8.71 4.01 8.15
N ALA A 216 -9.98 3.91 7.78
CA ALA A 216 -11.02 4.82 8.25
C ALA A 216 -12.06 4.06 9.07
N PHE A 217 -12.33 4.55 10.28
CA PHE A 217 -13.33 3.98 11.17
C PHE A 217 -14.54 4.91 11.30
N VAL A 218 -15.73 4.31 11.26
CA VAL A 218 -17.01 5.00 11.49
C VAL A 218 -17.54 4.65 12.87
N GLY A 219 -17.91 5.67 13.64
CA GLY A 219 -18.48 5.50 14.99
C GLY A 219 -17.48 5.76 16.13
N SER A 220 -17.90 5.50 17.36
CA SER A 220 -17.24 6.00 18.57
C SER A 220 -16.42 4.97 19.35
N ALA A 221 -16.45 3.68 18.96
CA ALA A 221 -15.74 2.63 19.69
C ALA A 221 -14.23 2.92 19.81
N ALA A 222 -13.60 2.43 20.88
CA ALA A 222 -12.16 2.61 21.09
C ALA A 222 -11.38 1.93 19.95
N ILE A 223 -10.44 2.68 19.35
CA ILE A 223 -9.59 2.19 18.28
C ILE A 223 -8.23 1.89 18.90
N PRO A 224 -7.67 0.68 18.73
CA PRO A 224 -6.31 0.36 19.15
C PRO A 224 -5.29 1.35 18.58
N THR A 225 -4.22 1.60 19.31
CA THR A 225 -3.12 2.44 18.83
C THR A 225 -2.51 1.81 17.58
N PRO A 226 -2.46 2.50 16.43
CA PRO A 226 -1.92 1.93 15.21
C PRO A 226 -0.42 1.67 15.29
N HIS A 227 0.03 0.67 14.54
CA HIS A 227 1.46 0.48 14.28
C HIS A 227 2.00 1.63 13.42
N ALA A 228 3.30 1.88 13.52
CA ALA A 228 3.98 2.90 12.72
C ALA A 228 3.73 2.66 11.22
N GLY A 229 3.38 3.72 10.49
CA GLY A 229 3.12 3.66 9.05
C GLY A 229 1.68 3.30 8.66
N ILE A 230 0.76 3.15 9.62
CA ILE A 230 -0.67 3.06 9.36
C ILE A 230 -1.32 4.40 9.71
N GLU A 231 -1.99 5.00 8.74
CA GLU A 231 -2.82 6.19 8.93
C GLU A 231 -4.22 5.78 9.33
N VAL A 232 -4.70 6.33 10.46
CA VAL A 232 -6.02 6.03 11.01
C VAL A 232 -6.84 7.30 11.08
N HIS A 233 -8.00 7.27 10.44
CA HIS A 233 -8.99 8.33 10.48
C HIS A 233 -10.26 7.88 11.20
N ARG A 234 -10.83 8.75 12.03
CA ARG A 234 -12.14 8.55 12.63
C ARG A 234 -13.12 9.51 11.98
N ALA A 235 -14.05 8.97 11.22
CA ALA A 235 -15.05 9.73 10.49
C ALA A 235 -16.38 9.79 11.25
N GLY A 236 -17.09 10.92 11.11
CA GLY A 236 -18.44 11.07 11.63
C GLY A 236 -19.49 10.30 10.82
N SER A 237 -19.24 10.12 9.53
CA SER A 237 -20.09 9.35 8.63
C SER A 237 -19.27 8.37 7.79
N ARG A 238 -19.96 7.41 7.16
CA ARG A 238 -19.29 6.47 6.26
C ARG A 238 -18.88 7.12 4.93
N ALA A 239 -19.65 8.08 4.42
CA ALA A 239 -19.30 8.82 3.21
C ALA A 239 -17.96 9.55 3.40
N ASP A 240 -17.81 10.29 4.50
CA ASP A 240 -16.55 10.98 4.82
C ASP A 240 -15.38 10.00 4.97
N ALA A 241 -15.63 8.84 5.57
CA ALA A 241 -14.61 7.78 5.72
C ALA A 241 -14.13 7.25 4.37
N VAL A 242 -15.05 7.03 3.42
CA VAL A 242 -14.74 6.58 2.06
C VAL A 242 -14.02 7.67 1.29
N ASP A 243 -14.51 8.91 1.32
CA ASP A 243 -13.89 10.03 0.60
C ASP A 243 -12.46 10.28 1.09
N TRP A 244 -12.26 10.25 2.42
CA TRP A 244 -10.92 10.35 3.00
C TRP A 244 -10.03 9.17 2.57
N ALA A 245 -10.54 7.93 2.64
CA ALA A 245 -9.78 6.74 2.26
C ALA A 245 -9.36 6.77 0.79
N VAL A 246 -10.25 7.18 -0.12
CA VAL A 246 -9.96 7.37 -1.55
C VAL A 246 -8.90 8.44 -1.75
N GLY A 247 -8.98 9.57 -1.02
CA GLY A 247 -7.98 10.63 -1.08
C GLY A 247 -6.58 10.21 -0.63
N GLN A 248 -6.46 9.13 0.16
CA GLN A 248 -5.18 8.57 0.58
C GLN A 248 -4.72 7.37 -0.28
N THR A 249 -5.59 6.80 -1.12
CA THR A 249 -5.18 5.75 -2.06
C THR A 249 -4.42 6.34 -3.25
N PRO A 250 -3.31 5.71 -3.68
CA PRO A 250 -2.56 6.18 -4.85
C PRO A 250 -3.40 6.02 -6.12
N LEU A 251 -3.03 6.74 -7.19
CA LEU A 251 -3.65 6.56 -8.50
C LEU A 251 -3.34 5.17 -9.10
N PRO A 252 -4.12 4.72 -10.11
CA PRO A 252 -3.79 3.52 -10.88
C PRO A 252 -2.37 3.58 -11.44
N VAL A 253 -1.73 2.42 -11.53
CA VAL A 253 -0.34 2.29 -11.97
C VAL A 253 -0.29 1.46 -13.25
N GLU A 254 0.51 1.87 -14.24
CA GLU A 254 0.75 1.07 -15.43
C GLU A 254 1.59 -0.17 -15.09
N VAL A 255 1.27 -1.32 -15.68
CA VAL A 255 2.01 -2.57 -15.45
C VAL A 255 3.51 -2.43 -15.74
N SER A 256 3.90 -1.58 -16.69
CA SER A 256 5.30 -1.29 -17.03
C SER A 256 6.10 -0.66 -15.89
N ASP A 257 5.45 0.04 -14.97
CA ASP A 257 6.12 0.75 -13.87
C ASP A 257 6.37 -0.15 -12.64
N VAL A 258 5.84 -1.38 -12.64
CA VAL A 258 5.92 -2.30 -11.48
C VAL A 258 7.14 -3.24 -11.57
N ALA A 259 7.82 -3.30 -12.72
CA ALA A 259 8.92 -4.22 -12.98
C ALA A 259 10.33 -3.65 -12.68
N GLY A 260 10.44 -2.47 -12.07
CA GLY A 260 11.71 -1.81 -11.72
C GLY A 260 11.85 -1.58 -10.22
#